data_AF-A0A6G2VSK3-F1
#
_entry.id   AF-A0A6G2VSK3-F1
#
_cell.length_a   1.000
_cell.length_b   1.000
_cell.length_c   1.000
_cell.angle_alpha   90.00
_cell.angle_beta   90.00
_cell.angle_gamma   90.00
#
_symmetry.space_group_name_H-M   'P 1'
#
loop_
_entity.id
_entity.type
_entity.pdbx_description
1 polymer ?
#
loop_
_entity_poly.entity_id
_entity_poly.type
_entity_poly.pdbx_seq_one_letter_code
_entity_poly.pdbx_strand_id
1 'polypeptide(L)' 'ARVRLDYGDGVLRLRIDDDGPATGADAGGSGNGLAGMRERAAALGGTIEAGPRADGGFRVLAVLPSDLREGQ' A
#
# COMPACT_ATOMS: atom_id res chain seq x y z
N ALA A 1 9.32 -10.05 -2.21
CA ALA A 1 8.34 -9.02 -2.60
C ALA A 1 8.06 -8.99 -4.11
N ARG A 2 6.81 -8.72 -4.48
CA ARG A 2 6.28 -8.50 -5.83
C ARG A 2 5.38 -7.27 -5.81
N VAL A 3 5.52 -6.42 -6.82
CA VAL A 3 4.74 -5.19 -6.96
C VAL A 3 3.91 -5.27 -8.24
N ARG A 4 2.63 -4.89 -8.17
CA ARG A 4 1.72 -4.81 -9.32
C ARG A 4 1.01 -3.47 -9.31
N LEU A 5 0.97 -2.82 -10.46
CA LEU A 5 0.23 -1.59 -10.70
C LEU A 5 -0.87 -1.88 -11.72
N ASP A 6 -2.05 -1.36 -11.46
CA ASP A 6 -3.18 -1.33 -12.38
C ASP A 6 -3.68 0.10 -12.48
N TYR A 7 -3.84 0.59 -13.70
CA TYR A 7 -4.22 1.97 -13.99
C TYR A 7 -5.43 1.97 -14.92
N GLY A 8 -6.48 2.66 -14.53
CA GLY A 8 -7.71 2.77 -15.33
C GLY A 8 -8.83 3.42 -14.54
N ASP A 9 -9.86 3.90 -15.24
CA ASP A 9 -11.06 4.50 -14.61
C ASP A 9 -10.75 5.66 -13.64
N GLY A 10 -9.70 6.45 -13.91
CA GLY A 10 -9.33 7.56 -13.03
C GLY A 10 -8.70 7.11 -11.70
N VAL A 11 -8.23 5.85 -11.60
CA VAL A 11 -7.57 5.33 -10.40
C VAL A 11 -6.30 4.52 -10.70
N LEU A 12 -5.35 4.61 -9.78
CA LEU A 12 -4.14 3.78 -9.67
C LEU A 12 -4.34 2.80 -8.51
N ARG A 13 -4.27 1.51 -8.81
CA ARG A 13 -4.24 0.43 -7.82
C ARG A 13 -2.83 -0.13 -7.73
N LEU A 14 -2.26 -0.09 -6.54
CA LEU A 14 -0.95 -0.65 -6.22
C LEU A 14 -1.14 -1.85 -5.29
N ARG A 15 -0.57 -2.99 -5.65
CA ARG A 15 -0.48 -4.17 -4.80
C ARG A 15 0.98 -4.54 -4.57
N ILE A 16 1.35 -4.67 -3.32
CA ILE A 16 2.64 -5.19 -2.89
C ILE A 16 2.38 -6.48 -2.13
N ASP A 17 2.96 -7.57 -2.61
CA ASP A 17 2.91 -8.90 -2.00
C ASP A 17 4.32 -9.26 -1.56
N ASP A 18 4.55 -9.47 -0.28
CA ASP A 18 5.78 -10.05 0.22
C ASP A 18 5.53 -11.45 0.77
N ASP A 19 6.35 -12.42 0.35
CA ASP A 19 6.24 -13.82 0.73
C ASP A 19 7.17 -14.17 1.91
N GLY A 20 7.83 -13.17 2.52
CA GLY A 20 8.64 -13.32 3.72
C GLY A 20 7.80 -13.66 4.96
N PRO A 21 8.43 -13.97 6.11
CA PRO A 21 7.68 -14.28 7.32
C PRO A 21 6.77 -13.12 7.72
N ALA A 22 5.49 -13.42 7.97
CA ALA A 22 4.48 -12.46 8.41
C ALA A 22 4.68 -12.02 9.88
N THR A 23 5.92 -11.98 10.36
CA THR A 23 6.27 -11.57 11.73
C THR A 23 6.18 -10.06 11.81
N GLY A 24 4.98 -9.55 12.11
CA GLY A 24 4.63 -8.14 12.25
C GLY A 24 5.28 -7.40 13.43
N ALA A 25 6.47 -7.81 13.89
CA ALA A 25 7.20 -7.16 14.98
C ALA A 25 8.73 -7.08 14.71
N ASP A 26 9.32 -8.03 13.98
CA ASP A 26 10.77 -8.13 13.77
C ASP A 26 11.28 -7.47 12.47
N ALA A 27 10.40 -6.83 11.70
CA ALA A 27 10.79 -6.13 10.48
C ALA A 27 11.30 -4.69 10.76
N GLY A 28 12.03 -4.45 11.85
CA GLY A 28 12.89 -3.27 12.12
C GLY A 28 12.36 -1.84 11.92
N GLY A 29 11.13 -1.64 11.46
CA GLY A 29 10.50 -0.37 11.18
C GLY A 29 9.57 -0.01 12.32
N SER A 30 9.63 1.24 12.77
CA SER A 30 8.97 1.80 13.96
C SER A 30 7.42 1.70 13.99
N GLY A 31 6.77 0.86 13.17
CA GLY A 31 5.30 0.82 12.97
C GLY A 31 4.75 2.02 12.18
N ASN A 32 5.52 3.10 12.10
CA ASN A 32 5.13 4.37 11.50
C ASN A 32 5.06 4.35 9.96
N GLY A 33 5.71 3.38 9.31
CA GLY A 33 5.73 3.32 7.84
C GLY A 33 4.32 3.19 7.26
N LEU A 34 3.51 2.27 7.80
CA LEU A 34 2.14 2.06 7.34
C LEU A 34 1.21 3.20 7.77
N ALA A 35 1.38 3.75 8.97
CA ALA A 35 0.63 4.93 9.42
C ALA A 35 0.86 6.12 8.47
N GLY A 36 2.12 6.46 8.19
CA GLY A 36 2.44 7.54 7.25
C GLY A 36 2.03 7.25 5.81
N MET A 37 1.93 5.99 5.39
CA MET A 37 1.33 5.64 4.09
C MET A 37 -0.18 5.86 4.09
N ARG A 38 -0.90 5.52 5.19
CA ARG A 38 -2.34 5.76 5.33
C ARG A 38 -2.67 7.25 5.29
N GLU A 39 -1.91 8.06 6.03
CA GLU A 39 -2.06 9.51 6.07
C GLU A 39 -1.86 10.13 4.67
N ARG A 40 -0.79 9.74 3.97
CA ARG A 40 -0.51 10.23 2.61
C ARG A 40 -1.56 9.78 1.60
N ALA A 41 -1.99 8.52 1.63
CA ALA A 41 -3.04 8.04 0.75
C ALA A 41 -4.35 8.82 0.97
N ALA A 42 -4.75 9.02 2.23
CA ALA A 42 -5.93 9.79 2.58
C ALA A 42 -5.84 11.25 2.13
N ALA A 43 -4.67 11.90 2.27
CA ALA A 43 -4.44 13.26 1.79
C ALA A 43 -4.62 13.41 0.27
N LEU A 44 -4.39 12.33 -0.47
CA LEU A 44 -4.57 12.26 -1.93
C LEU A 44 -5.97 11.77 -2.33
N GLY A 45 -6.90 11.61 -1.38
CA GLY A 45 -8.25 11.08 -1.64
C GLY A 45 -8.28 9.59 -1.93
N GLY A 46 -7.20 8.88 -1.58
CA GLY A 46 -7.07 7.44 -1.74
C GLY A 46 -7.15 6.67 -0.43
N THR A 47 -6.88 5.37 -0.51
CA THR A 47 -6.95 4.43 0.61
C THR A 47 -5.76 3.49 0.59
N ILE A 48 -5.43 2.94 1.76
CA ILE A 48 -4.45 1.86 1.88
C ILE A 48 -4.90 0.84 2.92
N GLU A 49 -4.75 -0.43 2.57
CA GLU A 49 -4.99 -1.58 3.43
C GLU A 49 -3.71 -2.40 3.50
N ALA A 50 -3.36 -2.88 4.68
CA ALA A 50 -2.19 -3.74 4.82
C ALA A 50 -2.37 -4.74 5.95
N GLY A 51 -1.87 -5.95 5.72
CA GLY A 51 -1.98 -7.04 6.68
C GLY A 51 -1.35 -8.34 6.17
N PRO A 52 -1.28 -9.35 7.05
CA PRO A 52 -0.83 -10.69 6.68
C PRO A 52 -1.78 -11.32 5.65
N ARG A 53 -1.24 -12.16 4.77
CA ARG A 53 -2.04 -12.95 3.82
C ARG A 53 -2.36 -14.32 4.42
N ALA A 54 -3.52 -14.86 4.06
CA ALA A 54 -3.97 -16.19 4.50
C ALA A 54 -3.03 -17.32 4.01
N ASP A 55 -2.41 -17.14 2.85
CA ASP A 55 -1.45 -18.07 2.26
C ASP A 55 0.00 -17.84 2.70
N GLY A 56 0.21 -16.95 3.69
CA GLY A 56 1.52 -16.55 4.18
C GLY A 56 2.03 -15.26 3.56
N GLY A 57 2.92 -14.58 4.29
CA GLY A 57 3.45 -13.28 3.88
C GLY A 57 2.57 -12.09 4.24
N PHE A 58 2.88 -10.94 3.65
CA PHE A 58 2.26 -9.65 3.94
C PHE A 58 1.82 -8.96 2.65
N ARG A 59 0.67 -8.29 2.68
CA ARG A 59 0.14 -7.55 1.55
C ARG A 59 -0.10 -6.09 1.92
N VAL A 60 0.20 -5.21 0.99
CA VAL A 60 -0.25 -3.81 0.98
C VAL A 60 -1.06 -3.57 -0.29
N LEU A 61 -2.25 -3.01 -0.15
CA LEU A 61 -3.10 -2.55 -1.25
C LEU A 61 -3.30 -1.05 -1.09
N ALA A 62 -2.94 -0.27 -2.10
CA ALA A 62 -3.25 1.15 -2.18
C ALA A 62 -4.15 1.41 -3.39
N VAL A 63 -5.15 2.26 -3.21
CA VAL A 63 -5.98 2.80 -4.29
C VAL A 63 -5.90 4.30 -4.21
N LEU A 64 -5.40 4.93 -5.26
CA LEU A 64 -5.23 6.37 -5.37
C LEU A 64 -6.00 6.86 -6.60
N PRO A 65 -6.55 8.08 -6.61
CA PRO A 65 -6.96 8.73 -7.85
C PRO A 65 -5.77 8.82 -8.82
N SER A 66 -6.00 8.54 -10.10
CA SER A 66 -4.95 8.60 -11.12
C SER A 66 -4.85 9.94 -11.81
N ASP A 67 -5.93 10.71 -11.79
CA ASP A 67 -5.93 12.15 -12.04
C ASP A 67 -5.52 12.87 -10.75
N LEU A 68 -4.45 12.39 -10.13
CA LEU A 68 -3.71 13.22 -9.21
C LEU A 68 -3.23 14.39 -10.06
N ARG A 69 -3.91 15.53 -9.94
CA ARG A 69 -3.51 16.75 -10.61
C ARG A 69 -2.03 16.93 -10.31
N GLU A 70 -1.21 16.77 -11.35
CA GLU A 70 0.12 17.33 -11.39
C GLU A 70 -0.08 18.80 -11.02
N GLY A 71 0.28 19.14 -9.79
CA GLY A 71 0.15 20.48 -9.27
C GLY A 71 1.04 21.39 -10.11
N GLN A 72 0.36 22.32 -10.78
CA GLN A 72 0.80 23.66 -11.19
C GLN A 72 1.91 24.26 -10.32
#